data_AF-A0A6A7L2T3-F1
#
_entry.id   AF-A0A6A7L2T3-F1
#
_cell.length_a   1.000
_cell.length_b   1.000
_cell.length_c   1.000
_cell.angle_alpha   90.00
_cell.angle_beta   90.00
_cell.angle_gamma   90.00
#
_symmetry.space_group_name_H-M   'P 1'
#
loop_
_entity.id
_entity.type
_entity.pdbx_description
1 polymer ?
#
loop_
_entity_poly.entity_id
_entity_poly.type
_entity_poly.pdbx_seq_one_letter_code
_entity_poly.pdbx_strand_id
1 'polypeptide(L)'
;MAEAATTFSRFSSFTREEWARLRDSTPLTLSEGDLESTRSLNDRVSMGEVEQIYLPLSRLLNLYVHATQELYRATQTFLGYREAKVPYVIAIAGSVAVGKSTIARLLQALLSRWPGHPRVDLITTDGFLHPNHVLEKRGLLRRKGFPESYDRARLVRFMADVKAGVPEVHAPVYSHLKYDVMPGHVQTVRQPDVVIVEGLNVLQAPERRPQLSQLFVSDFFDFSIYVDADEAEVERWYVERFLTLRDTVFQDPNSYFHRYAALSRAEAREVARGIWHDINWVNLRENILPTRERAHLVLTKAANHFVQQVQLRRV
;
A
#
# COMPACT_ATOMS: atom_id res chain seq x y z
N MET A 1 -36.94 5.57 -26.82
CA MET A 1 -35.73 6.40 -26.67
C MET A 1 -35.35 6.39 -25.21
N ALA A 2 -34.40 5.54 -24.82
CA ALA A 2 -33.93 5.45 -23.45
C ALA A 2 -32.89 6.55 -23.22
N GLU A 3 -33.19 7.45 -22.29
CA GLU A 3 -32.27 8.45 -21.77
C GLU A 3 -31.02 7.74 -21.23
N ALA A 4 -29.89 7.96 -21.90
CA ALA A 4 -28.59 7.58 -21.37
C ALA A 4 -28.32 8.43 -20.13
N ALA A 5 -28.60 7.85 -18.96
CA ALA A 5 -28.17 8.41 -17.68
C ALA A 5 -26.67 8.69 -17.78
N THR A 6 -26.31 9.97 -17.80
CA THR A 6 -24.93 10.41 -17.90
C THR A 6 -24.27 10.07 -16.57
N THR A 7 -23.54 8.97 -16.51
CA THR A 7 -22.82 8.54 -15.31
C THR A 7 -21.72 9.56 -15.03
N PHE A 8 -21.96 10.50 -14.10
CA PHE A 8 -20.95 11.45 -13.64
C PHE A 8 -19.84 10.68 -12.89
N SER A 9 -18.81 10.25 -13.61
CA SER A 9 -17.61 9.64 -13.01
C SER A 9 -16.72 10.73 -12.40
N ARG A 10 -16.35 10.56 -11.12
CA ARG A 10 -15.33 11.37 -10.43
C ARG A 10 -13.91 11.12 -10.94
N PHE A 11 -13.73 10.08 -11.75
CA PHE A 11 -12.45 9.67 -12.30
C PHE A 11 -12.40 9.89 -13.82
N SER A 12 -11.23 10.32 -14.28
CA SER A 12 -10.78 10.14 -15.66
C SER A 12 -10.15 8.75 -15.78
N SER A 13 -10.66 7.94 -16.70
CA SER A 13 -10.20 6.58 -16.94
C SER A 13 -9.28 6.54 -18.15
N PHE A 14 -8.23 5.74 -18.07
CA PHE A 14 -7.24 5.54 -19.12
C PHE A 14 -7.08 4.05 -19.38
N THR A 15 -7.05 3.64 -20.65
CA THR A 15 -6.52 2.33 -21.00
C THR A 15 -5.01 2.27 -20.74
N ARG A 16 -4.45 1.07 -20.75
CA ARG A 16 -3.00 0.86 -20.66
C ARG A 16 -2.23 1.68 -21.70
N GLU A 17 -2.68 1.69 -22.95
CA GLU A 17 -2.01 2.37 -24.06
C GLU A 17 -2.13 3.89 -23.95
N GLU A 18 -3.26 4.41 -23.47
CA GLU A 18 -3.44 5.82 -23.17
C GLU A 18 -2.50 6.27 -22.05
N TRP A 19 -2.44 5.49 -20.96
CA TRP A 19 -1.58 5.78 -19.82
C TRP A 19 -0.08 5.72 -20.19
N ALA A 20 0.33 4.72 -20.96
CA ALA A 20 1.73 4.56 -21.38
C ALA A 20 2.25 5.74 -22.21
N ARG A 21 1.39 6.41 -22.98
CA ARG A 21 1.74 7.61 -23.75
C ARG A 21 2.08 8.80 -22.85
N LEU A 22 1.62 8.83 -21.60
CA LEU A 22 1.91 9.90 -20.63
C LEU A 22 3.35 9.83 -20.08
N ARG A 23 4.13 8.81 -20.44
CA ARG A 23 5.56 8.75 -20.10
C ARG A 23 6.33 9.96 -20.66
N ASP A 24 5.89 10.46 -21.83
CA ASP A 24 6.53 11.54 -22.57
C ASP A 24 8.05 11.28 -22.77
N SER A 25 8.91 12.26 -22.53
CA SER A 25 10.38 12.16 -22.60
C SER A 25 11.04 11.68 -21.30
N THR A 26 10.28 11.17 -20.32
CA THR A 26 10.85 10.72 -19.04
C THR A 26 11.79 9.52 -19.27
N PRO A 27 13.08 9.62 -18.92
CA PRO A 27 14.02 8.52 -19.14
C PRO A 27 13.74 7.38 -18.16
N LEU A 28 13.86 6.14 -18.62
CA LEU A 28 13.82 4.97 -17.76
C LEU A 28 15.16 4.86 -17.02
N THR A 29 15.15 5.06 -15.71
CA THR A 29 16.36 5.09 -14.86
C THR A 29 16.61 3.78 -14.13
N LEU A 30 15.68 2.82 -14.17
CA LEU A 30 15.84 1.49 -13.58
C LEU A 30 16.48 0.53 -14.58
N SER A 31 17.47 -0.22 -14.10
CA SER A 31 18.01 -1.40 -14.79
C SER A 31 17.21 -2.66 -14.45
N GLU A 32 17.43 -3.74 -15.20
CA GLU A 32 16.84 -5.05 -14.87
C GLU A 32 17.29 -5.56 -13.50
N GLY A 33 18.56 -5.34 -13.13
CA GLY A 33 19.08 -5.71 -11.81
C GLY A 33 18.41 -4.94 -10.67
N ASP A 34 18.05 -3.67 -10.88
CA ASP A 34 17.27 -2.90 -9.91
C ASP A 34 15.88 -3.51 -9.70
N LEU A 35 15.23 -3.97 -10.78
CA LEU A 35 13.94 -4.64 -10.68
C LEU A 35 14.03 -5.96 -9.93
N GLU A 36 15.07 -6.77 -10.17
CA GLU A 36 15.28 -8.03 -9.46
C GLU A 36 15.35 -7.81 -7.94
N SER A 37 16.06 -6.77 -7.49
CA SER A 37 16.15 -6.42 -6.07
C SER A 37 14.81 -5.95 -5.45
N THR A 38 13.87 -5.51 -6.29
CA THR A 38 12.57 -4.95 -5.86
C THR A 38 11.46 -6.02 -5.78
N ARG A 39 11.62 -7.13 -6.50
CA ARG A 39 10.64 -8.23 -6.58
C ARG A 39 10.53 -8.98 -5.24
N SER A 40 9.30 -9.20 -4.76
CA SER A 40 9.01 -10.21 -3.74
C SER A 40 8.82 -11.60 -4.35
N LEU A 41 8.76 -12.61 -3.47
CA LEU A 41 8.34 -13.98 -3.79
C LEU A 41 7.03 -13.95 -4.62
N ASN A 42 7.10 -14.42 -5.87
CA ASN A 42 6.05 -14.45 -6.92
C ASN A 42 5.78 -13.16 -7.73
N ASP A 43 6.55 -12.09 -7.58
CA ASP A 43 6.25 -10.85 -8.33
C ASP A 43 6.62 -10.95 -9.82
N ARG A 44 5.63 -10.66 -10.68
CA ARG A 44 5.75 -10.68 -12.15
C ARG A 44 5.85 -9.28 -12.78
N VAL A 45 6.63 -8.38 -12.19
CA VAL A 45 6.82 -7.04 -12.78
C VAL A 45 7.92 -7.09 -13.85
N SER A 46 7.53 -6.89 -15.12
CA SER A 46 8.46 -6.81 -16.26
C SER A 46 8.95 -5.38 -16.49
N MET A 47 10.07 -5.22 -17.21
CA MET A 47 10.54 -3.90 -17.66
C MET A 47 9.47 -3.15 -18.46
N GLY A 48 8.73 -3.86 -19.32
CA GLY A 48 7.63 -3.27 -20.08
C GLY A 48 6.49 -2.75 -19.19
N GLU A 49 6.18 -3.44 -18.08
CA GLU A 49 5.21 -2.94 -17.09
C GLU A 49 5.71 -1.65 -16.42
N VAL A 50 6.99 -1.60 -16.08
CA VAL A 50 7.62 -0.43 -15.46
C VAL A 50 7.58 0.77 -16.38
N GLU A 51 7.98 0.61 -17.63
CA GLU A 51 7.98 1.67 -18.63
C GLU A 51 6.58 2.18 -18.96
N GLN A 52 5.60 1.28 -19.08
CA GLN A 52 4.25 1.63 -19.53
C GLN A 52 3.34 2.12 -18.41
N ILE A 53 3.55 1.70 -17.16
CA ILE A 53 2.63 1.99 -16.05
C ILE A 53 3.30 2.83 -14.97
N TYR A 54 4.41 2.32 -14.42
CA TYR A 54 4.99 2.87 -13.20
C TYR A 54 5.86 4.09 -13.44
N LEU A 55 6.47 4.22 -14.62
CA LEU A 55 7.23 5.41 -15.00
C LEU A 55 6.32 6.64 -15.18
N PRO A 56 5.21 6.61 -15.98
CA PRO A 56 4.24 7.70 -16.01
C PRO A 56 3.65 8.01 -14.62
N LEU A 57 3.38 6.98 -13.81
CA LEU A 57 2.89 7.16 -12.45
C LEU A 57 3.91 7.89 -11.57
N SER A 58 5.19 7.52 -11.61
CA SER A 58 6.23 8.20 -10.84
C SER A 58 6.40 9.66 -11.27
N ARG A 59 6.26 9.96 -12.58
CA ARG A 59 6.24 11.33 -13.11
C ARG A 59 5.06 12.12 -12.57
N LEU A 60 3.86 11.54 -12.61
CA LEU A 60 2.67 12.17 -12.07
C LEU A 60 2.87 12.50 -10.58
N LEU A 61 3.31 11.52 -9.78
CA LEU A 61 3.58 11.70 -8.37
C LEU A 61 4.63 12.79 -8.13
N ASN A 62 5.69 12.85 -8.94
CA ASN A 62 6.70 13.90 -8.84
C ASN A 62 6.13 15.31 -9.08
N LEU A 63 5.21 15.46 -10.05
CA LEU A 63 4.51 16.74 -10.27
C LEU A 63 3.68 17.16 -9.05
N TYR A 64 2.94 16.22 -8.44
CA TYR A 64 2.18 16.49 -7.22
C TYR A 64 3.10 16.86 -6.04
N VAL A 65 4.18 16.11 -5.84
CA VAL A 65 5.17 16.38 -4.77
C VAL A 65 5.73 17.79 -4.91
N HIS A 66 6.18 18.19 -6.11
CA HIS A 66 6.72 19.53 -6.34
C HIS A 66 5.68 20.62 -6.07
N ALA A 67 4.48 20.50 -6.63
CA ALA A 67 3.42 21.49 -6.46
C ALA A 67 3.04 21.68 -4.97
N THR A 68 2.93 20.59 -4.21
CA THR A 68 2.62 20.66 -2.78
C THR A 68 3.77 21.24 -1.96
N GLN A 69 5.02 20.91 -2.28
CA GLN A 69 6.18 21.52 -1.63
C GLN A 69 6.28 23.03 -1.88
N GLU A 70 5.98 23.49 -3.09
CA GLU A 70 5.93 24.93 -3.40
C GLU A 70 4.82 25.64 -2.62
N LEU A 71 3.63 25.03 -2.55
CA LEU A 71 2.52 25.55 -1.74
C LEU A 71 2.90 25.65 -0.25
N TYR A 72 3.58 24.64 0.30
CA TYR A 72 4.05 24.68 1.68
C TYR A 72 5.05 25.82 1.91
N ARG A 73 6.03 26.02 1.02
CA ARG A 73 7.00 27.12 1.14
C ARG A 73 6.33 28.49 1.07
N ALA A 74 5.36 28.67 0.17
CA ALA A 74 4.58 29.90 0.06
C ALA A 74 3.79 30.19 1.35
N THR A 75 3.13 29.16 1.89
CA THR A 75 2.35 29.26 3.13
C THR A 75 3.24 29.58 4.33
N GLN A 76 4.39 28.93 4.45
CA GLN A 76 5.36 29.19 5.52
C GLN A 76 5.89 30.62 5.46
N THR A 77 6.19 31.11 4.25
CA THR A 77 6.65 32.50 4.04
C THR A 77 5.58 33.50 4.47
N PHE A 78 4.32 33.25 4.10
CA PHE A 78 3.18 34.10 4.50
C PHE A 78 2.97 34.12 6.02
N LEU A 79 3.08 32.97 6.68
CA LEU A 79 2.87 32.86 8.13
C LEU A 79 4.10 33.28 8.97
N GLY A 80 5.24 33.55 8.35
CA GLY A 80 6.47 33.94 9.04
C GLY A 80 7.15 32.82 9.81
N TYR A 81 6.78 31.55 9.55
CA TYR A 81 7.39 30.40 10.20
C TYR A 81 8.67 29.95 9.49
N ARG A 82 9.69 29.60 10.26
CA ARG A 82 10.85 28.81 9.79
C ARG A 82 10.70 27.39 10.35
N GLU A 83 9.87 26.58 9.73
CA GLU A 83 9.64 25.21 10.19
C GLU A 83 10.28 24.15 9.29
N ALA A 84 10.37 22.94 9.85
CA ALA A 84 10.98 21.77 9.27
C ALA A 84 10.34 21.33 7.94
N LYS A 85 11.12 20.58 7.16
CA LYS A 85 10.67 19.91 5.95
C LYS A 85 9.50 18.96 6.27
N VAL A 86 8.32 19.22 5.70
CA VAL A 86 7.14 18.35 5.81
C VAL A 86 7.19 17.31 4.69
N PRO A 87 7.23 16.00 5.00
CA PRO A 87 7.23 14.96 3.98
C PRO A 87 5.91 14.91 3.20
N TYR A 88 6.01 14.61 1.91
CA TYR A 88 4.86 14.25 1.09
C TYR A 88 4.48 12.79 1.33
N VAL A 89 3.23 12.50 1.65
CA VAL A 89 2.78 11.17 2.05
C VAL A 89 1.91 10.53 0.97
N ILE A 90 2.37 9.38 0.47
CA ILE A 90 1.68 8.56 -0.52
C ILE A 90 1.15 7.30 0.14
N ALA A 91 -0.16 7.10 0.13
CA ALA A 91 -0.78 5.88 0.64
C ALA A 91 -1.02 4.86 -0.47
N ILE A 92 -0.79 3.57 -0.19
CA ILE A 92 -1.06 2.45 -1.10
C ILE A 92 -1.97 1.45 -0.41
N ALA A 93 -3.18 1.31 -0.92
CA ALA A 93 -4.26 0.47 -0.40
C ALA A 93 -4.64 -0.65 -1.37
N GLY A 94 -5.50 -1.57 -0.92
CA GLY A 94 -5.98 -2.72 -1.70
C GLY A 94 -5.88 -4.05 -0.94
N SER A 95 -6.43 -5.11 -1.55
CA SER A 95 -6.56 -6.42 -0.90
C SER A 95 -5.22 -7.06 -0.51
N VAL A 96 -5.25 -8.08 0.35
CA VAL A 96 -4.12 -8.99 0.55
C VAL A 96 -3.79 -9.66 -0.80
N ALA A 97 -2.51 -9.93 -1.06
CA ALA A 97 -2.00 -10.56 -2.29
C ALA A 97 -2.20 -9.79 -3.61
N VAL A 98 -2.87 -8.63 -3.62
CA VAL A 98 -3.06 -7.82 -4.85
C VAL A 98 -1.76 -7.19 -5.38
N GLY A 99 -0.68 -7.17 -4.59
CA GLY A 99 0.65 -6.69 -4.99
C GLY A 99 1.02 -5.29 -4.50
N LYS A 100 0.45 -4.83 -3.38
CA LYS A 100 0.73 -3.49 -2.81
C LYS A 100 2.20 -3.28 -2.49
N SER A 101 2.81 -4.18 -1.71
CA SER A 101 4.21 -4.03 -1.29
C SER A 101 5.18 -4.01 -2.48
N THR A 102 4.86 -4.73 -3.55
CA THR A 102 5.60 -4.70 -4.83
C THR A 102 5.57 -3.32 -5.46
N ILE A 103 4.37 -2.76 -5.60
CA ILE A 103 4.17 -1.41 -6.16
C ILE A 103 4.83 -0.36 -5.26
N ALA A 104 4.73 -0.52 -3.94
CA ALA A 104 5.32 0.40 -2.98
C ALA A 104 6.85 0.45 -3.08
N ARG A 105 7.53 -0.70 -3.13
CA ARG A 105 8.99 -0.75 -3.32
C ARG A 105 9.41 -0.25 -4.70
N LEU A 106 8.65 -0.54 -5.74
CA LEU A 106 8.94 -0.04 -7.08
C LEU A 106 8.81 1.49 -7.16
N LEU A 107 7.75 2.05 -6.58
CA LEU A 107 7.58 3.50 -6.49
C LEU A 107 8.67 4.14 -5.62
N GLN A 108 9.06 3.51 -4.51
CA GLN A 108 10.20 3.96 -3.71
C GLN A 108 11.47 4.05 -4.56
N ALA A 109 11.77 3.00 -5.32
CA ALA A 109 12.94 2.93 -6.19
C ALA A 109 12.89 3.98 -7.31
N LEU A 110 11.74 4.15 -7.98
CA LEU A 110 11.56 5.14 -9.05
C LEU A 110 11.66 6.57 -8.51
N LEU A 111 10.94 6.89 -7.44
CA LEU A 111 10.88 8.23 -6.86
C LEU A 111 12.27 8.68 -6.34
N SER A 112 13.03 7.79 -5.70
CA SER A 112 14.38 8.10 -5.19
C SER A 112 15.40 8.46 -6.29
N ARG A 113 15.10 8.15 -7.56
CA ARG A 113 15.95 8.42 -8.72
C ARG A 113 15.58 9.71 -9.47
N TRP A 114 14.54 10.43 -9.04
CA TRP A 114 14.22 11.73 -9.62
C TRP A 114 15.31 12.79 -9.30
N PRO A 115 15.47 13.83 -10.14
CA PRO A 115 16.45 14.89 -9.89
C PRO A 115 16.30 15.48 -8.49
N GLY A 116 17.44 15.70 -7.82
CA GLY A 116 17.48 16.09 -6.41
C GLY A 116 17.53 14.90 -5.44
N HIS A 117 17.47 13.66 -5.93
CA HIS A 117 17.59 12.41 -5.16
C HIS A 117 16.77 12.43 -3.87
N PRO A 118 15.44 12.59 -3.97
CA PRO A 118 14.60 12.71 -2.81
C PRO A 118 14.75 11.46 -1.94
N ARG A 119 14.83 11.66 -0.62
CA ARG A 119 14.79 10.55 0.32
C ARG A 119 13.37 10.02 0.37
N VAL A 120 13.18 8.75 0.03
CA VAL A 120 11.89 8.08 0.05
C VAL A 120 11.91 6.92 1.05
N ASP A 121 11.18 7.07 2.15
CA ASP A 121 11.03 6.01 3.15
C ASP A 121 9.72 5.24 2.88
N LEU A 122 9.73 3.91 3.08
CA LEU A 122 8.57 3.03 2.94
C LEU A 122 8.18 2.46 4.31
N ILE A 123 6.91 2.62 4.69
CA ILE A 123 6.32 2.12 5.94
C ILE A 123 5.16 1.19 5.61
N THR A 124 5.10 0.05 6.31
CA THR A 124 3.96 -0.88 6.22
C THR A 124 3.09 -0.75 7.46
N THR A 125 1.77 -0.77 7.31
CA THR A 125 0.87 -0.66 8.47
C THR A 125 0.82 -1.93 9.32
N ASP A 126 1.33 -3.06 8.81
CA ASP A 126 1.42 -4.33 9.53
C ASP A 126 2.22 -4.20 10.84
N GLY A 127 3.22 -3.30 10.89
CA GLY A 127 3.94 -2.96 12.12
C GLY A 127 3.04 -2.41 13.23
N PHE A 128 1.90 -1.83 12.88
CA PHE A 128 0.92 -1.26 13.80
C PHE A 128 -0.20 -2.24 14.17
N LEU A 129 -0.09 -3.52 13.80
CA LEU A 129 -0.93 -4.55 14.41
C LEU A 129 -0.69 -4.61 15.93
N HIS A 130 -1.70 -5.01 16.68
CA HIS A 130 -1.45 -5.44 18.05
C HIS A 130 -0.61 -6.73 18.04
N PRO A 131 0.36 -6.89 18.97
CA PRO A 131 1.11 -8.14 19.10
C PRO A 131 0.20 -9.34 19.35
N ASN A 132 0.63 -10.55 18.98
CA ASN A 132 -0.18 -11.77 19.06
C ASN A 132 -0.78 -12.01 20.45
N HIS A 133 0.01 -11.83 21.52
CA HIS A 133 -0.49 -12.01 22.88
C HIS A 133 -1.67 -11.07 23.23
N VAL A 134 -1.72 -9.86 22.66
CA VAL A 134 -2.84 -8.93 22.81
C VAL A 134 -4.03 -9.39 21.98
N LEU A 135 -3.79 -9.82 20.74
CA LEU A 135 -4.83 -10.34 19.86
C LEU A 135 -5.48 -11.60 20.42
N GLU A 136 -4.70 -12.53 20.97
CA GLU A 136 -5.19 -13.74 21.64
C GLU A 136 -6.06 -13.41 22.84
N LYS A 137 -5.59 -12.52 23.73
CA LYS A 137 -6.37 -12.06 24.89
C LYS A 137 -7.70 -11.42 24.50
N ARG A 138 -7.79 -10.83 23.31
CA ARG A 138 -9.00 -10.19 22.76
C ARG A 138 -9.82 -11.11 21.85
N GLY A 139 -9.40 -12.35 21.58
CA GLY A 139 -10.06 -13.24 20.63
C GLY A 139 -9.97 -12.79 19.17
N LEU A 140 -8.99 -11.96 18.82
CA LEU A 140 -8.83 -11.32 17.50
C LEU A 140 -7.76 -11.97 16.61
N LEU A 141 -7.19 -13.12 16.99
CA LEU A 141 -6.11 -13.74 16.23
C LEU A 141 -6.53 -14.13 14.79
N ARG A 142 -7.80 -14.57 14.61
CA ARG A 142 -8.41 -14.83 13.28
C ARG A 142 -8.91 -13.57 12.57
N ARG A 143 -8.69 -12.40 13.15
CA ARG A 143 -9.14 -11.09 12.64
C ARG A 143 -7.94 -10.18 12.34
N LYS A 144 -6.74 -10.73 12.19
CA LYS A 144 -5.58 -9.96 11.73
C LYS A 144 -5.84 -9.32 10.37
N GLY A 145 -5.57 -8.04 10.27
CA GLY A 145 -5.84 -7.23 9.08
C GLY A 145 -7.19 -6.52 9.10
N PHE A 146 -8.09 -6.88 10.01
CA PHE A 146 -9.33 -6.12 10.25
C PHE A 146 -9.06 -4.88 11.11
N PRO A 147 -9.90 -3.83 11.05
CA PRO A 147 -9.66 -2.56 11.75
C PRO A 147 -9.30 -2.72 13.24
N GLU A 148 -10.00 -3.61 13.95
CA GLU A 148 -9.84 -3.89 15.38
C GLU A 148 -8.53 -4.59 15.76
N SER A 149 -7.81 -5.13 14.78
CA SER A 149 -6.51 -5.77 15.00
C SER A 149 -5.34 -4.78 15.03
N TYR A 150 -5.57 -3.51 14.68
CA TYR A 150 -4.54 -2.47 14.63
C TYR A 150 -4.58 -1.52 15.84
N ASP A 151 -3.40 -1.11 16.30
CA ASP A 151 -3.22 0.04 17.17
C ASP A 151 -3.37 1.34 16.37
N ARG A 152 -4.63 1.72 16.11
CA ARG A 152 -4.98 2.91 15.34
C ARG A 152 -4.43 4.20 15.96
N ALA A 153 -4.43 4.29 17.29
CA ALA A 153 -3.92 5.46 18.01
C ALA A 153 -2.41 5.65 17.76
N ARG A 154 -1.64 4.56 17.81
CA ARG A 154 -0.20 4.60 17.50
C ARG A 154 0.08 4.96 16.05
N LEU A 155 -0.71 4.45 15.10
CA LEU A 155 -0.57 4.80 13.68
C LEU A 155 -0.90 6.28 13.41
N VAL A 156 -1.99 6.80 13.98
CA VAL A 156 -2.35 8.22 13.86
C VAL A 156 -1.27 9.11 14.47
N ARG A 157 -0.74 8.75 15.66
CA ARG A 157 0.36 9.48 16.28
C ARG A 157 1.62 9.49 15.41
N PHE A 158 2.01 8.34 14.87
CA PHE A 158 3.14 8.24 13.95
C PHE A 158 2.97 9.18 12.74
N MET A 159 1.78 9.18 12.11
CA MET A 159 1.51 10.06 10.97
C MET A 159 1.49 11.54 11.35
N ALA A 160 0.96 11.88 12.53
CA ALA A 160 0.98 13.24 13.05
C ALA A 160 2.42 13.73 13.28
N ASP A 161 3.28 12.91 13.90
CA ASP A 161 4.69 13.25 14.14
C ASP A 161 5.46 13.43 12.81
N VAL A 162 5.19 12.57 11.81
CA VAL A 162 5.75 12.72 10.45
C VAL A 162 5.30 14.03 9.81
N LYS A 163 4.00 14.36 9.83
CA LYS A 163 3.46 15.59 9.23
C LYS A 163 3.82 16.86 10.01
N ALA A 164 4.14 16.75 11.29
CA ALA A 164 4.68 17.82 12.11
C ALA A 164 6.19 18.07 11.88
N GLY A 165 6.83 17.27 11.01
CA GLY A 165 8.25 17.41 10.72
C GLY A 165 9.15 17.07 11.90
N VAL A 166 8.74 16.16 12.78
CA VAL A 166 9.60 15.68 13.88
C VAL A 166 10.89 15.08 13.29
N PRO A 167 12.10 15.43 13.80
CA PRO A 167 13.36 15.01 13.19
C PRO A 167 13.54 13.49 13.06
N GLU A 168 13.03 12.74 14.03
CA GLU A 168 13.12 11.29 14.07
C GLU A 168 11.82 10.69 14.61
N VAL A 169 11.20 9.80 13.84
CA VAL A 169 9.95 9.10 14.19
C VAL A 169 10.14 7.60 14.01
N HIS A 170 9.58 6.79 14.91
CA HIS A 170 9.76 5.34 14.91
C HIS A 170 8.47 4.59 14.59
N ALA A 171 8.52 3.75 13.56
CA ALA A 171 7.48 2.77 13.25
C ALA A 171 7.85 1.40 13.82
N PRO A 172 6.91 0.61 14.37
CA PRO A 172 7.20 -0.76 14.79
C PRO A 172 7.41 -1.66 13.57
N VAL A 173 8.16 -2.76 13.75
CA VAL A 173 8.45 -3.71 12.67
C VAL A 173 7.59 -4.96 12.82
N TYR A 174 6.95 -5.41 11.74
CA TYR A 174 6.26 -6.69 11.65
C TYR A 174 7.12 -7.72 10.93
N SER A 175 7.13 -8.96 11.41
CA SER A 175 7.80 -10.07 10.72
C SER A 175 6.77 -11.04 10.14
N HIS A 176 6.75 -11.18 8.81
CA HIS A 176 5.92 -12.20 8.16
C HIS A 176 6.40 -13.64 8.44
N LEU A 177 7.68 -13.83 8.78
CA LEU A 177 8.23 -15.13 9.18
C LEU A 177 7.70 -15.54 10.56
N LYS A 178 7.79 -14.64 11.54
CA LYS A 178 7.29 -14.88 12.91
C LYS A 178 5.78 -14.67 13.04
N TYR A 179 5.17 -14.03 12.04
CA TYR A 179 3.77 -13.65 12.02
C TYR A 179 3.38 -12.85 13.27
N ASP A 180 4.21 -11.90 13.67
CA ASP A 180 3.99 -11.03 14.83
C ASP A 180 4.78 -9.71 14.70
N VAL A 181 4.40 -8.72 15.52
CA VAL A 181 5.19 -7.50 15.73
C VAL A 181 6.46 -7.87 16.50
N MET A 182 7.61 -7.40 16.02
CA MET A 182 8.91 -7.70 16.58
C MET A 182 9.19 -6.80 17.81
N PRO A 183 9.28 -7.36 19.04
CA PRO A 183 9.51 -6.55 20.23
C PRO A 183 10.84 -5.81 20.16
N GLY A 184 10.84 -4.52 20.51
CA GLY A 184 12.03 -3.66 20.51
C GLY A 184 12.57 -3.27 19.13
N HIS A 185 12.06 -3.84 18.04
CA HIS A 185 12.49 -3.51 16.69
C HIS A 185 11.66 -2.36 16.13
N VAL A 186 12.34 -1.32 15.67
CA VAL A 186 11.71 -0.15 15.06
C VAL A 186 12.41 0.22 13.76
N GLN A 187 11.63 0.72 12.81
CA GLN A 187 12.13 1.42 11.64
C GLN A 187 12.14 2.93 11.95
N THR A 188 13.29 3.56 11.73
CA THR A 188 13.47 4.99 11.99
C THR A 188 13.29 5.81 10.71
N VAL A 189 12.35 6.76 10.74
CA VAL A 189 12.08 7.73 9.68
C VAL A 189 12.67 9.08 10.07
N ARG A 190 13.50 9.66 9.22
CA ARG A 190 14.18 10.95 9.50
C ARG A 190 13.90 11.96 8.39
N GLN A 191 12.80 12.70 8.52
CA GLN A 191 12.38 13.78 7.63
C GLN A 191 12.63 13.52 6.12
N PRO A 192 12.11 12.42 5.56
CA PRO A 192 12.26 12.14 4.14
C PRO A 192 11.50 13.18 3.29
N ASP A 193 11.81 13.26 1.99
CA ASP A 193 11.03 14.04 1.03
C ASP A 193 9.64 13.42 0.83
N VAL A 194 9.60 12.09 0.79
CA VAL A 194 8.40 11.31 0.56
C VAL A 194 8.34 10.15 1.56
N VAL A 195 7.16 9.92 2.13
CA VAL A 195 6.84 8.69 2.86
C VAL A 195 5.79 7.90 2.09
N ILE A 196 6.10 6.68 1.70
CA ILE A 196 5.11 5.74 1.17
C ILE A 196 4.58 4.92 2.33
N VAL A 197 3.26 4.93 2.54
CA VAL A 197 2.57 4.14 3.57
C VAL A 197 1.70 3.10 2.89
N GLU A 198 2.04 1.82 3.05
CA GLU A 198 1.32 0.71 2.44
C GLU A 198 0.56 -0.11 3.48
N GLY A 199 -0.69 -0.47 3.20
CA GLY A 199 -1.47 -1.30 4.11
C GLY A 199 -2.92 -1.52 3.70
N LEU A 200 -3.59 -2.44 4.41
CA LEU A 200 -5.01 -2.76 4.17
C LEU A 200 -5.94 -1.63 4.65
N ASN A 201 -5.56 -0.95 5.72
CA ASN A 201 -6.40 -0.02 6.48
C ASN A 201 -6.13 1.47 6.20
N VAL A 202 -5.22 1.79 5.28
CA VAL A 202 -4.78 3.17 5.04
C VAL A 202 -5.93 4.09 4.61
N LEU A 203 -6.86 3.59 3.79
CA LEU A 203 -8.02 4.37 3.31
C LEU A 203 -9.30 4.17 4.14
N GLN A 204 -9.23 3.53 5.30
CA GLN A 204 -10.41 3.36 6.14
C GLN A 204 -10.89 4.72 6.69
N ALA A 205 -12.21 4.87 6.72
CA ALA A 205 -12.91 6.00 7.33
C ALA A 205 -13.82 5.45 8.44
N PRO A 206 -14.33 6.28 9.37
CA PRO A 206 -15.19 5.79 10.42
C PRO A 206 -16.49 5.23 9.84
N GLU A 207 -16.97 4.13 10.40
CA GLU A 207 -18.38 3.81 10.36
C GLU A 207 -19.15 4.95 11.03
N ARG A 208 -20.29 5.35 10.46
CA ARG A 208 -21.13 6.48 10.88
C ARG A 208 -21.44 6.48 12.39
N ARG A 209 -20.52 6.95 13.23
CA ARG A 209 -20.73 7.25 14.65
C ARG A 209 -20.20 8.65 14.95
N PRO A 210 -21.08 9.61 15.29
CA PRO A 210 -20.75 11.02 15.42
C PRO A 210 -20.21 11.34 16.82
N GLN A 211 -19.16 10.66 17.27
CA GLN A 211 -18.58 10.90 18.59
C GLN A 211 -17.06 11.04 18.51
N LEU A 212 -16.64 12.30 18.72
CA LEU A 212 -15.29 12.84 18.80
C LEU A 212 -14.58 13.01 17.44
N SER A 213 -13.93 14.16 17.31
CA SER A 213 -12.97 14.52 16.26
C SER A 213 -11.80 13.54 16.26
N GLN A 214 -12.00 12.35 15.70
CA GLN A 214 -10.93 11.38 15.54
C GLN A 214 -10.19 11.74 14.25
N LEU A 215 -8.94 12.21 14.37
CA LEU A 215 -8.04 12.30 13.24
C LEU A 215 -7.87 10.90 12.63
N PHE A 216 -7.97 10.79 11.31
CA PHE A 216 -7.79 9.54 10.58
C PHE A 216 -6.44 9.53 9.91
N VAL A 217 -5.90 8.32 9.70
CA VAL A 217 -4.65 8.14 8.97
C VAL A 217 -4.77 8.75 7.55
N SER A 218 -5.96 8.67 6.94
CA SER A 218 -6.25 9.28 5.64
C SER A 218 -6.10 10.79 5.59
N ASP A 219 -6.23 11.49 6.72
CA ASP A 219 -6.15 12.95 6.78
C ASP A 219 -4.69 13.45 6.66
N PHE A 220 -3.72 12.53 6.80
CA PHE A 220 -2.30 12.82 6.67
C PHE A 220 -1.75 12.47 5.29
N PHE A 221 -2.58 11.98 4.35
CA PHE A 221 -2.13 11.57 3.03
C PHE A 221 -2.33 12.67 1.99
N ASP A 222 -1.27 12.96 1.24
CA ASP A 222 -1.32 13.93 0.14
C ASP A 222 -1.75 13.26 -1.18
N PHE A 223 -1.40 11.98 -1.36
CA PHE A 223 -1.86 11.17 -2.48
C PHE A 223 -2.20 9.75 -2.04
N SER A 224 -3.14 9.12 -2.71
CA SER A 224 -3.52 7.74 -2.41
C SER A 224 -3.78 6.92 -3.65
N ILE A 225 -3.22 5.72 -3.67
CA ILE A 225 -3.33 4.73 -4.73
C ILE A 225 -4.08 3.53 -4.18
N TYR A 226 -5.11 3.07 -4.87
CA TYR A 226 -5.77 1.79 -4.59
C TYR A 226 -5.41 0.79 -5.69
N VAL A 227 -4.88 -0.37 -5.29
CA VAL A 227 -4.55 -1.46 -6.20
C VAL A 227 -5.73 -2.42 -6.22
N ASP A 228 -6.36 -2.53 -7.39
CA ASP A 228 -7.61 -3.24 -7.61
C ASP A 228 -7.43 -4.44 -8.55
N ALA A 229 -8.30 -5.44 -8.41
CA ALA A 229 -8.38 -6.60 -9.28
C ALA A 229 -9.70 -7.33 -9.02
N ASP A 230 -10.10 -8.20 -9.95
CA ASP A 230 -11.24 -9.09 -9.75
C ASP A 230 -11.03 -9.99 -8.53
N GLU A 231 -12.08 -10.20 -7.72
CA GLU A 231 -11.98 -10.94 -6.46
C GLU A 231 -11.48 -12.38 -6.67
N ALA A 232 -11.87 -13.05 -7.77
CA ALA A 232 -11.43 -14.41 -8.08
C ALA A 232 -9.94 -14.46 -8.48
N GLU A 233 -9.45 -13.40 -9.11
CA GLU A 233 -8.03 -13.24 -9.44
C GLU A 233 -7.19 -13.03 -8.18
N VAL A 234 -7.67 -12.20 -7.24
CA VAL A 234 -6.99 -12.01 -5.95
C VAL A 234 -6.96 -13.30 -5.13
N GLU A 235 -8.06 -14.07 -5.11
CA GLU A 235 -8.08 -15.40 -4.49
C GLU A 235 -7.01 -16.30 -5.10
N ARG A 236 -6.96 -16.38 -6.44
CA ARG A 236 -5.99 -17.23 -7.13
C ARG A 236 -4.56 -16.83 -6.76
N TRP A 237 -4.24 -15.54 -6.76
CA TRP A 237 -2.92 -15.04 -6.37
C TRP A 237 -2.60 -15.31 -4.91
N TYR A 238 -3.57 -15.20 -4.01
CA TYR A 238 -3.40 -15.54 -2.61
C TYR A 238 -3.04 -17.02 -2.44
N VAL A 239 -3.79 -17.92 -3.08
CA VAL A 239 -3.56 -19.37 -3.04
C VAL A 239 -2.19 -19.70 -3.64
N GLU A 240 -1.85 -19.14 -4.81
CA GLU A 240 -0.53 -19.33 -5.44
C GLU A 240 0.61 -18.87 -4.54
N ARG A 241 0.48 -17.70 -3.89
CA ARG A 241 1.45 -17.19 -2.93
C ARG A 241 1.58 -18.12 -1.72
N PHE A 242 0.47 -18.62 -1.19
CA PHE A 242 0.47 -19.57 -0.07
C PHE A 242 1.22 -20.85 -0.44
N LEU A 243 0.99 -21.39 -1.63
CA LEU A 243 1.68 -22.59 -2.10
C LEU A 243 3.18 -22.36 -2.30
N THR A 244 3.60 -21.21 -2.86
CA THR A 244 5.03 -20.87 -2.95
C THR A 244 5.66 -20.74 -1.56
N LEU A 245 4.98 -20.10 -0.61
CA LEU A 245 5.46 -19.98 0.76
C LEU A 245 5.56 -21.35 1.44
N ARG A 246 4.61 -22.25 1.20
CA ARG A 246 4.68 -23.66 1.62
C ARG A 246 5.95 -24.34 1.11
N ASP A 247 6.27 -24.16 -0.16
CA ASP A 247 7.43 -24.75 -0.82
C ASP A 247 8.76 -24.09 -0.41
N THR A 248 8.73 -22.95 0.30
CA THR A 248 9.91 -22.14 0.64
C THR A 248 9.94 -21.75 2.13
N VAL A 249 9.41 -20.58 2.48
CA VAL A 249 9.51 -19.94 3.81
C VAL A 249 8.92 -20.81 4.92
N PHE A 250 7.88 -21.61 4.65
CA PHE A 250 7.27 -22.46 5.66
C PHE A 250 8.14 -23.68 5.99
N GLN A 251 9.10 -24.05 5.14
CA GLN A 251 10.04 -25.13 5.44
C GLN A 251 11.01 -24.78 6.57
N ASP A 252 11.20 -23.49 6.89
CA ASP A 252 11.95 -23.06 8.06
C ASP A 252 11.19 -23.42 9.35
N PRO A 253 11.77 -24.22 10.28
CA PRO A 253 11.17 -24.53 11.58
C PRO A 253 10.85 -23.30 12.43
N ASN A 254 11.53 -22.18 12.18
CA ASN A 254 11.30 -20.90 12.87
C ASN A 254 10.11 -20.11 12.34
N SER A 255 9.51 -20.56 11.23
CA SER A 255 8.34 -19.96 10.61
C SER A 255 7.08 -20.27 11.41
N TYR A 256 6.26 -19.25 11.69
CA TYR A 256 4.97 -19.43 12.36
C TYR A 256 4.03 -20.40 11.62
N PHE A 257 4.21 -20.49 10.30
CA PHE A 257 3.44 -21.33 9.40
C PHE A 257 4.11 -22.67 9.09
N HIS A 258 5.17 -23.05 9.81
CA HIS A 258 5.83 -24.34 9.64
C HIS A 258 4.85 -25.54 9.74
N ARG A 259 3.77 -25.39 10.51
CA ARG A 259 2.66 -26.37 10.59
C ARG A 259 2.05 -26.74 9.22
N TYR A 260 2.18 -25.89 8.21
CA TYR A 260 1.67 -26.14 6.86
C TYR A 260 2.70 -26.76 5.92
N ALA A 261 3.97 -26.86 6.33
CA ALA A 261 5.06 -27.37 5.50
C ALA A 261 4.88 -28.85 5.10
N ALA A 262 4.25 -29.64 5.99
CA ALA A 262 3.99 -31.06 5.78
C ALA A 262 2.73 -31.35 4.93
N LEU A 263 1.91 -30.33 4.66
CA LEU A 263 0.70 -30.52 3.85
C LEU A 263 1.08 -30.81 2.40
N SER A 264 0.36 -31.75 1.78
CA SER A 264 0.41 -31.92 0.33
C SER A 264 -0.05 -30.63 -0.36
N ARG A 265 0.34 -30.46 -1.63
CA ARG A 265 -0.06 -29.26 -2.40
C ARG A 265 -1.58 -29.14 -2.55
N ALA A 266 -2.30 -30.26 -2.54
CA ALA A 266 -3.76 -30.28 -2.59
C ALA A 266 -4.37 -29.82 -1.25
N GLU A 267 -3.93 -30.38 -0.13
CA GLU A 267 -4.40 -29.98 1.20
C GLU A 267 -4.07 -28.52 1.51
N ALA A 268 -2.86 -28.07 1.17
CA ALA A 268 -2.44 -26.68 1.35
C ALA A 268 -3.29 -25.70 0.53
N ARG A 269 -3.74 -26.10 -0.67
CA ARG A 269 -4.66 -25.30 -1.49
C ARG A 269 -6.02 -25.16 -0.82
N GLU A 270 -6.57 -26.23 -0.26
CA GLU A 270 -7.85 -26.18 0.44
C GLU A 270 -7.75 -25.35 1.73
N VAL A 271 -6.66 -25.49 2.49
CA VAL A 271 -6.38 -24.63 3.66
C VAL A 271 -6.27 -23.15 3.25
N ALA A 272 -5.56 -22.83 2.17
CA ALA A 272 -5.42 -21.46 1.69
C ALA A 272 -6.77 -20.87 1.27
N ARG A 273 -7.61 -21.63 0.56
CA ARG A 273 -8.97 -21.20 0.19
C ARG A 273 -9.84 -20.96 1.41
N GLY A 274 -9.80 -21.85 2.41
CA GLY A 274 -10.51 -21.67 3.67
C GLY A 274 -10.11 -20.36 4.36
N ILE A 275 -8.80 -20.09 4.49
CA ILE A 275 -8.31 -18.83 5.09
C ILE A 275 -8.74 -17.61 4.25
N TRP A 276 -8.72 -17.71 2.92
CA TRP A 276 -9.18 -16.65 2.04
C TRP A 276 -10.65 -16.32 2.30
N HIS A 277 -11.54 -17.30 2.20
CA HIS A 277 -12.99 -17.06 2.36
C HIS A 277 -13.37 -16.63 3.78
N ASP A 278 -12.78 -17.23 4.81
CA ASP A 278 -13.15 -16.97 6.21
C ASP A 278 -12.61 -15.63 6.74
N ILE A 279 -11.50 -15.13 6.16
CA ILE A 279 -10.75 -13.99 6.73
C ILE A 279 -10.54 -12.90 5.68
N ASN A 280 -9.77 -13.18 4.62
CA ASN A 280 -9.28 -12.12 3.73
C ASN A 280 -10.39 -11.56 2.82
N TRP A 281 -11.27 -12.42 2.33
CA TRP A 281 -12.40 -12.04 1.48
C TRP A 281 -13.42 -11.22 2.26
N VAL A 282 -13.78 -11.66 3.48
CA VAL A 282 -14.65 -10.90 4.38
C VAL A 282 -14.04 -9.52 4.66
N ASN A 283 -12.74 -9.46 4.98
CA ASN A 283 -12.06 -8.18 5.20
C ASN A 283 -12.06 -7.29 3.95
N LEU A 284 -11.84 -7.88 2.78
CA LEU A 284 -11.88 -7.17 1.50
C LEU A 284 -13.24 -6.50 1.32
N ARG A 285 -14.33 -7.24 1.40
CA ARG A 285 -15.67 -6.69 1.10
C ARG A 285 -16.17 -5.73 2.15
N GLU A 286 -15.89 -5.99 3.42
CA GLU A 286 -16.39 -5.17 4.53
C GLU A 286 -15.55 -3.91 4.77
N ASN A 287 -14.22 -3.99 4.63
CA ASN A 287 -13.33 -2.95 5.17
C ASN A 287 -12.36 -2.34 4.16
N ILE A 288 -12.07 -3.00 3.03
CA ILE A 288 -11.05 -2.54 2.07
C ILE A 288 -11.71 -1.99 0.81
N LEU A 289 -12.52 -2.80 0.12
CA LEU A 289 -13.18 -2.44 -1.13
C LEU A 289 -14.06 -1.18 -1.01
N PRO A 290 -14.83 -0.95 0.08
CA PRO A 290 -15.61 0.27 0.24
C PRO A 290 -14.78 1.56 0.25
N THR A 291 -13.46 1.45 0.48
CA THR A 291 -12.54 2.59 0.52
C THR A 291 -11.96 2.98 -0.84
N ARG A 292 -12.18 2.15 -1.88
CA ARG A 292 -11.65 2.36 -3.25
C ARG A 292 -11.95 3.76 -3.79
N GLU A 293 -13.21 4.21 -3.63
CA GLU A 293 -13.67 5.52 -4.11
C GLU A 293 -13.09 6.72 -3.32
N ARG A 294 -12.28 6.47 -2.27
CA ARG A 294 -11.51 7.50 -1.54
C ARG A 294 -10.10 7.71 -2.13
N ALA A 295 -9.65 6.84 -3.04
CA ALA A 295 -8.34 6.96 -3.66
C ALA A 295 -8.26 8.12 -4.65
N HIS A 296 -7.08 8.73 -4.76
CA HIS A 296 -6.76 9.66 -5.84
C HIS A 296 -6.55 8.92 -7.16
N LEU A 297 -5.97 7.72 -7.11
CA LEU A 297 -5.70 6.90 -8.28
C LEU A 297 -6.05 5.43 -8.00
N VAL A 298 -6.67 4.76 -8.96
CA VAL A 298 -6.95 3.31 -8.93
C VAL A 298 -6.17 2.63 -10.04
N LEU A 299 -5.39 1.61 -9.68
CA LEU A 299 -4.68 0.72 -10.61
C LEU A 299 -5.43 -0.61 -10.69
N THR A 300 -6.13 -0.87 -11.79
CA THR A 300 -6.86 -2.13 -11.99
C THR A 300 -5.99 -3.13 -12.71
N LYS A 301 -5.72 -4.27 -12.07
CA LYS A 301 -4.90 -5.36 -12.61
C LYS A 301 -5.77 -6.40 -13.32
N ALA A 302 -5.25 -6.93 -14.42
CA ALA A 302 -5.75 -8.12 -15.08
C ALA A 302 -5.19 -9.40 -14.42
N ALA A 303 -5.69 -10.56 -14.85
CA ALA A 303 -5.36 -11.88 -14.33
C ALA A 303 -3.85 -12.22 -14.31
N ASN A 304 -3.09 -11.64 -15.24
CA ASN A 304 -1.64 -11.80 -15.38
C ASN A 304 -0.82 -10.86 -14.48
N HIS A 305 -1.46 -10.15 -13.55
CA HIS A 305 -0.92 -9.08 -12.71
C HIS A 305 -0.53 -7.78 -13.41
N PHE A 306 -0.73 -7.65 -14.73
CA PHE A 306 -0.47 -6.39 -15.41
C PHE A 306 -1.63 -5.41 -15.23
N VAL A 307 -1.32 -4.13 -15.08
CA VAL A 307 -2.33 -3.08 -15.00
C VAL A 307 -2.96 -2.92 -16.38
N GLN A 308 -4.29 -3.05 -16.44
CA GLN A 308 -5.08 -2.90 -17.67
C GLN A 308 -5.78 -1.54 -17.74
N GLN A 309 -6.03 -0.91 -16.59
CA GLN A 309 -6.71 0.37 -16.50
C GLN A 309 -6.16 1.21 -15.36
N VAL A 310 -6.03 2.51 -15.61
CA VAL A 310 -5.72 3.50 -14.59
C VAL A 310 -6.88 4.48 -14.49
N GLN A 311 -7.35 4.76 -13.29
CA GLN A 311 -8.36 5.78 -13.04
C GLN A 311 -7.77 6.86 -12.14
N LEU A 312 -7.77 8.11 -12.58
CA LEU A 312 -7.28 9.27 -11.83
C LEU A 312 -8.46 10.18 -11.47
N ARG A 313 -8.59 10.51 -10.18
CA ARG A 313 -9.60 11.44 -9.69
C ARG A 313 -9.42 12.80 -10.35
N ARG A 314 -10.51 13.39 -10.80
CA ARG A 314 -10.51 14.75 -11.35
C ARG A 314 -10.23 15.75 -10.22
N VAL A 315 -9.33 16.70 -10.49
CA VAL A 315 -9.04 17.86 -9.63
C VAL A 315 -10.09 18.93 -9.88
#